data_AF-A0A7M7NH61-F1
#
_entry.id   AF-A0A7M7NH61-F1
#
_cell.length_a   1.000
_cell.length_b   1.000
_cell.length_c   1.000
_cell.angle_alpha   90.00
_cell.angle_beta   90.00
_cell.angle_gamma   90.00
#
_symmetry.space_group_name_H-M   'P 1'
#
loop_
_entity.id
_entity.type
_entity.pdbx_description
1 polymer ?
#
loop_
_entity_poly.entity_id
_entity_poly.type
_entity_poly.pdbx_seq_one_letter_code
_entity_poly.pdbx_strand_id
1 'polypeptide(L)'
;MANASAIIITDSLNLKITAKIPLGNIKTLFVDLGFDLVDIEKRDVATHSKNDLITALLTAWKTKHGNGLDQAETLKHVMKENGVDEAVKLIQAAIDKVIPPAVTGLLPDATALPTSTNEKNSPMKH
;
A
#
# COMPACT_ATOMS: atom_id res chain seq x y z
N MET A 1 2.08 -13.87 16.12
CA MET A 1 0.91 -12.99 16.22
C MET A 1 0.46 -12.69 14.80
N ALA A 2 -0.78 -13.02 14.43
CA ALA A 2 -1.32 -12.60 13.13
C ALA A 2 -1.40 -11.07 13.15
N ASN A 3 -0.52 -10.39 12.42
CA ASN A 3 -0.62 -8.96 12.25
C ASN A 3 -1.95 -8.72 11.53
N ALA A 4 -2.85 -7.96 12.15
CA ALA A 4 -4.14 -7.62 11.58
C ALA A 4 -3.94 -7.18 10.13
N SER A 5 -4.70 -7.75 9.19
CA SER A 5 -4.63 -7.46 7.75
C SER A 5 -4.68 -5.95 7.54
N ALA A 6 -3.52 -5.33 7.41
CA ALA A 6 -3.44 -3.89 7.43
C ALA A 6 -4.04 -3.38 6.12
N ILE A 7 -5.10 -2.58 6.24
CA ILE A 7 -5.84 -2.07 5.09
C ILE A 7 -4.99 -0.97 4.44
N ILE A 8 -4.53 -1.22 3.22
CA ILE A 8 -3.76 -0.27 2.42
C ILE A 8 -4.66 0.41 1.40
N ILE A 9 -5.48 -0.37 0.69
CA ILE A 9 -6.39 0.15 -0.33
C ILE A 9 -7.67 0.66 0.34
N THR A 10 -7.71 1.97 0.57
CA THR A 10 -8.86 2.68 1.16
C THR A 10 -9.69 3.37 0.08
N ASP A 11 -10.94 3.72 0.40
CA ASP A 11 -11.79 4.50 -0.52
C ASP A 11 -11.19 5.88 -0.85
N SER A 12 -10.52 6.51 0.12
CA SER A 12 -9.79 7.75 -0.11
C SER A 12 -8.63 7.58 -1.10
N LEU A 13 -7.92 6.44 -1.03
CA LEU A 13 -6.87 6.14 -2.00
C LEU A 13 -7.46 5.90 -3.39
N ASN A 14 -8.56 5.13 -3.50
CA ASN A 14 -9.25 4.89 -4.77
C ASN A 14 -9.66 6.21 -5.43
N LEU A 15 -10.26 7.14 -4.69
CA LEU A 15 -10.65 8.46 -5.22
C LEU A 15 -9.45 9.27 -5.74
N LYS A 16 -8.30 9.21 -5.05
CA LYS A 16 -7.08 9.89 -5.50
C LYS A 16 -6.50 9.27 -6.76
N ILE A 17 -6.52 7.94 -6.87
CA ILE A 17 -6.03 7.21 -8.05
C ILE A 17 -6.96 7.45 -9.25
N THR A 18 -8.28 7.48 -9.04
CA THR A 18 -9.27 7.76 -10.09
C THR A 18 -8.91 9.03 -10.88
N ALA A 19 -8.54 10.10 -10.18
CA ALA A 19 -8.18 11.38 -10.81
C ALA A 19 -6.86 11.35 -11.61
N LYS A 20 -6.09 10.26 -11.55
CA LYS A 20 -4.80 10.11 -12.25
C LYS A 20 -4.86 9.18 -13.44
N ILE A 21 -5.90 8.34 -13.54
CA ILE A 21 -6.03 7.38 -14.64
C ILE A 21 -6.44 8.12 -15.92
N PRO A 22 -5.68 8.00 -17.02
CA PRO A 22 -6.06 8.58 -18.30
C PRO A 22 -7.31 7.91 -18.85
N LEU A 23 -8.30 8.71 -19.26
CA LEU A 23 -9.62 8.21 -19.67
C LEU A 23 -9.59 7.25 -20.85
N GLY A 24 -8.57 7.34 -21.71
CA GLY A 24 -8.37 6.46 -22.86
C GLY A 24 -7.96 5.03 -22.51
N ASN A 25 -7.38 4.78 -21.32
CA ASN A 25 -6.78 3.49 -20.98
C ASN A 25 -7.61 2.68 -19.96
N ILE A 26 -8.83 3.12 -19.63
CA ILE A 26 -9.65 2.50 -18.59
C ILE A 26 -9.89 1.02 -18.89
N LYS A 27 -10.32 0.68 -20.12
CA LYS A 27 -10.66 -0.71 -20.47
C LYS A 27 -9.44 -1.63 -20.33
N THR A 28 -8.31 -1.27 -20.94
CA THR A 28 -7.05 -2.04 -20.88
C THR A 28 -6.60 -2.26 -19.43
N LEU A 29 -6.55 -1.19 -18.64
CA LEU A 29 -6.12 -1.23 -17.25
C LEU A 29 -6.96 -2.20 -16.40
N PHE A 30 -8.29 -2.18 -16.55
CA PHE A 30 -9.15 -3.06 -15.77
C PHE A 30 -9.18 -4.49 -16.32
N VAL A 31 -8.93 -4.70 -17.61
CA VAL A 31 -8.68 -6.05 -18.16
C VAL A 31 -7.41 -6.64 -17.54
N ASP A 32 -6.33 -5.87 -17.41
CA ASP A 32 -5.09 -6.32 -16.74
C ASP A 32 -5.31 -6.62 -15.25
N LEU A 33 -6.28 -5.95 -14.60
CA LEU A 33 -6.73 -6.27 -13.24
C LEU A 33 -7.66 -7.49 -13.15
N GLY A 34 -7.94 -8.15 -14.28
CA GLY A 34 -8.72 -9.38 -14.36
C GLY A 34 -10.23 -9.17 -14.49
N PHE A 35 -10.69 -8.00 -14.95
CA PHE A 35 -12.09 -7.81 -15.36
C PHE A 35 -12.32 -8.30 -16.79
N ASP A 36 -13.52 -8.83 -17.03
CA ASP A 36 -13.99 -9.09 -18.38
C ASP A 36 -14.41 -7.78 -19.06
N LEU A 37 -14.12 -7.66 -20.36
CA LEU A 37 -14.49 -6.47 -21.14
C LEU A 37 -15.99 -6.20 -21.10
N VAL A 38 -16.81 -7.26 -21.14
CA VAL A 38 -18.28 -7.15 -21.10
C VAL A 38 -18.74 -6.59 -19.75
N ASP A 39 -18.09 -6.97 -18.65
CA ASP A 39 -18.40 -6.42 -17.32
C ASP A 39 -18.01 -4.95 -17.20
N ILE A 40 -16.89 -4.54 -17.82
CA ILE A 40 -16.48 -3.13 -17.88
C ILE A 40 -17.51 -2.32 -18.68
N GLU A 41 -17.94 -2.82 -19.85
CA GLU A 41 -18.89 -2.13 -20.72
C GLU A 41 -20.28 -1.99 -20.12
N LYS A 42 -20.78 -3.03 -19.44
CA LYS A 42 -22.04 -2.95 -18.69
C LYS A 42 -22.00 -1.85 -17.63
N ARG A 43 -20.86 -1.70 -16.95
CA ARG A 43 -20.67 -0.64 -15.94
C ARG A 43 -20.51 0.73 -16.59
N ASP A 44 -19.81 0.83 -17.73
CA ASP A 44 -19.65 2.08 -18.47
C ASP A 44 -21.01 2.67 -18.85
N VAL A 45 -21.93 1.82 -19.34
CA VAL A 45 -23.32 2.21 -19.65
C VAL A 45 -24.11 2.63 -18.40
N ALA A 46 -23.85 2.00 -17.25
CA ALA A 46 -24.53 2.30 -16.00
C ALA A 46 -23.99 3.54 -15.26
N THR A 47 -22.82 4.04 -15.65
CA THR A 47 -22.15 5.18 -14.99
C THR A 47 -22.29 6.46 -15.79
N HIS A 48 -22.44 7.58 -15.07
CA HIS A 48 -22.67 8.90 -15.69
C HIS A 48 -21.36 9.62 -16.06
N SER A 49 -20.22 9.17 -15.53
CA SER A 49 -18.90 9.69 -15.85
C SER A 49 -17.82 8.62 -15.84
N LYS A 50 -16.73 8.86 -16.57
CA LYS A 50 -15.57 7.96 -16.56
C LYS A 50 -14.91 7.86 -15.18
N ASN A 51 -14.99 8.90 -14.36
CA ASN A 51 -14.50 8.87 -12.98
C ASN A 51 -15.35 7.95 -12.10
N ASP A 52 -16.68 7.95 -12.30
CA ASP A 52 -17.57 7.03 -11.60
C ASP A 52 -17.31 5.59 -12.02
N LEU A 53 -17.07 5.34 -13.31
CA LEU A 53 -16.67 4.03 -13.82
C LEU A 53 -15.40 3.52 -13.15
N ILE A 54 -14.34 4.33 -13.17
CA ILE A 54 -13.05 3.96 -12.56
C ILE A 54 -13.23 3.67 -11.07
N THR A 55 -13.97 4.53 -10.35
CA THR A 55 -14.21 4.35 -8.91
C THR A 55 -15.02 3.08 -8.64
N ALA A 56 -16.04 2.78 -9.44
CA ALA A 56 -16.84 1.58 -9.31
C ALA A 56 -16.04 0.30 -9.60
N LEU A 57 -15.13 0.35 -10.59
CA LEU A 57 -14.25 -0.78 -10.93
C LEU A 57 -13.19 -1.01 -9.84
N LEU A 58 -12.50 0.04 -9.37
CA LEU A 58 -11.55 -0.06 -8.24
C LEU A 58 -12.23 -0.58 -6.97
N THR A 59 -13.45 -0.13 -6.70
CA THR A 59 -14.21 -0.59 -5.53
C THR A 59 -14.58 -2.05 -5.66
N ALA A 60 -15.10 -2.48 -6.81
CA ALA A 60 -15.43 -3.88 -7.05
C ALA A 60 -14.18 -4.78 -7.00
N TRP A 61 -13.06 -4.31 -7.53
CA TRP A 61 -11.79 -5.03 -7.48
C TRP A 61 -11.32 -5.21 -6.04
N LYS A 62 -11.31 -4.13 -5.25
CA LYS A 62 -11.01 -4.13 -3.82
C LYS A 62 -11.91 -5.11 -3.05
N THR A 63 -13.21 -5.13 -3.33
CA THR A 63 -14.15 -6.05 -2.68
C THR A 63 -13.89 -7.51 -3.04
N LYS A 64 -13.50 -7.80 -4.29
CA LYS A 64 -13.25 -9.15 -4.78
C LYS A 64 -11.91 -9.71 -4.31
N HIS A 65 -10.85 -8.90 -4.36
CA HIS A 65 -9.47 -9.35 -4.13
C HIS A 65 -8.96 -9.02 -2.73
N GLY A 66 -9.59 -8.10 -2.01
CA GLY A 66 -9.13 -7.58 -0.73
C GLY A 66 -8.43 -6.23 -0.86
N ASN A 67 -7.83 -5.78 0.24
CA ASN A 67 -7.29 -4.43 0.39
C ASN A 67 -5.94 -4.39 1.13
N GLY A 68 -5.24 -5.54 1.20
CA GLY A 68 -3.95 -5.69 1.86
C GLY A 68 -2.75 -5.40 0.95
N LEU A 69 -1.57 -5.85 1.38
CA LEU A 69 -0.30 -5.62 0.69
C LEU A 69 -0.24 -6.24 -0.70
N ASP A 70 -0.59 -7.53 -0.85
CA ASP A 70 -0.55 -8.20 -2.14
C ASP A 70 -1.43 -7.50 -3.18
N GLN A 71 -2.58 -6.98 -2.74
CA GLN A 71 -3.49 -6.21 -3.59
C GLN A 71 -2.90 -4.83 -3.90
N ALA A 72 -2.30 -4.14 -2.93
CA ALA A 72 -1.65 -2.87 -3.19
C ALA A 72 -0.48 -3.02 -4.17
N GLU A 73 0.34 -4.06 -4.04
CA GLU A 73 1.43 -4.38 -4.97
C GLU A 73 0.90 -4.72 -6.37
N THR A 74 -0.16 -5.53 -6.46
CA THR A 74 -0.81 -5.86 -7.74
C THR A 74 -1.34 -4.61 -8.44
N LEU A 75 -2.08 -3.77 -7.70
CA LEU A 75 -2.61 -2.51 -8.23
C LEU A 75 -1.46 -1.58 -8.67
N LYS A 76 -0.41 -1.46 -7.88
CA LYS A 76 0.79 -0.66 -8.20
C LYS A 76 1.45 -1.16 -9.49
N HIS A 77 1.60 -2.47 -9.64
CA HIS A 77 2.20 -3.07 -10.82
C HIS A 77 1.39 -2.76 -12.09
N VAL A 78 0.07 -3.00 -12.08
CA VAL A 78 -0.78 -2.72 -13.24
C VAL A 78 -0.81 -1.23 -13.60
N MET A 79 -0.85 -0.34 -12.60
CA MET A 79 -0.77 1.11 -12.82
C MET A 79 0.55 1.51 -13.49
N LYS A 80 1.66 0.85 -13.13
CA LYS A 80 2.97 1.09 -13.73
C LYS A 80 3.03 0.61 -15.18
N GLU A 81 2.55 -0.60 -15.47
CA GLU A 81 2.49 -1.15 -16.84
C GLU A 81 1.63 -0.29 -17.77
N ASN A 82 0.58 0.35 -17.23
CA ASN A 82 -0.30 1.25 -17.96
C ASN A 82 0.16 2.72 -17.99
N GLY A 83 1.37 3.04 -17.49
CA GLY A 83 1.96 4.38 -17.53
C GLY A 83 1.27 5.42 -16.63
N VAL A 84 0.65 4.99 -15.52
CA VAL A 84 -0.05 5.86 -14.57
C VAL A 84 0.86 6.18 -13.37
N ASP A 85 2.02 6.80 -13.62
CA ASP A 85 3.09 7.02 -12.62
C ASP A 85 2.60 7.74 -11.34
N GLU A 86 1.69 8.71 -11.49
CA GLU A 86 1.13 9.43 -10.35
C GLU A 86 0.28 8.52 -9.45
N ALA A 87 -0.42 7.52 -10.02
CA ALA A 87 -1.12 6.51 -9.23
C ALA A 87 -0.13 5.58 -8.52
N VAL A 88 0.96 5.18 -9.19
CA VAL A 88 2.02 4.35 -8.60
C VAL A 88 2.60 5.00 -7.34
N LYS A 89 2.92 6.31 -7.40
CA LYS A 89 3.41 7.07 -6.24
C LYS A 89 2.40 7.10 -5.09
N LEU A 90 1.12 7.29 -5.39
CA LEU A 90 0.05 7.31 -4.39
C LEU A 90 -0.10 5.95 -3.70
N ILE A 91 -0.01 4.86 -4.45
CA ILE A 91 -0.12 3.50 -3.91
C ILE A 91 1.13 3.16 -3.08
N GLN A 92 2.32 3.48 -3.56
CA GLN A 92 3.56 3.29 -2.80
C GLN A 92 3.53 4.06 -1.48
N ALA A 93 3.10 5.32 -1.50
CA ALA A 93 2.94 6.11 -0.27
C ALA A 93 1.90 5.53 0.70
N ALA A 94 0.88 4.83 0.19
CA ALA A 94 -0.07 4.12 1.05
C ALA A 94 0.56 2.86 1.67
N ILE A 95 1.36 2.12 0.90
CA ILE A 95 2.13 0.97 1.38
C ILE A 95 3.13 1.41 2.46
N ASP A 96 3.94 2.43 2.20
CA ASP A 96 4.97 2.92 3.12
C ASP A 96 4.39 3.45 4.44
N LYS A 97 3.15 3.94 4.43
CA LYS A 97 2.45 4.35 5.67
C LYS A 97 2.09 3.18 6.56
N VAL A 98 1.83 2.02 5.97
CA VAL A 98 1.39 0.82 6.68
C VAL A 98 2.58 -0.07 7.02
N ILE A 99 3.53 -0.16 6.10
CA ILE A 99 4.77 -0.92 6.21
C ILE A 99 5.91 0.06 5.89
N PRO A 100 6.33 0.87 6.87
CA PRO A 100 7.45 1.78 6.67
C PRO A 100 8.66 0.97 6.22
N PRO A 101 9.43 1.46 5.22
CA PRO A 101 10.65 0.80 4.82
C PRO A 101 11.53 0.64 6.07
N ALA A 102 12.07 -0.55 6.27
CA ALA A 102 13.04 -0.78 7.33
C ALA A 102 14.14 0.25 7.14
N VAL A 103 14.25 1.20 8.06
CA VAL A 103 15.32 2.19 8.05
C VAL A 103 16.61 1.39 8.26
N THR A 104 17.34 1.10 7.20
CA THR A 104 18.72 0.62 7.26
C THR A 104 19.55 1.76 7.85
N GLY A 105 19.53 1.91 9.17
CA GLY A 105 20.13 3.05 9.83
C GLY A 105 19.93 3.19 11.34
N LEU A 106 19.45 2.17 12.06
CA LEU A 106 19.55 2.14 13.53
C LEU A 106 19.98 0.75 13.99
N LEU A 107 21.29 0.51 13.94
CA LEU A 107 21.89 -0.36 14.93
C LEU A 107 21.57 0.27 16.30
N PRO A 108 21.00 -0.46 17.28
CA PRO A 108 21.03 0.01 18.65
C PRO A 108 22.50 0.24 19.01
N ASP A 109 22.81 1.41 19.57
CA ASP A 109 24.14 1.71 20.07
C ASP A 109 24.49 0.63 21.12
N ALA A 110 25.29 -0.36 20.71
CA ALA A 110 25.71 -1.48 21.53
C ALA A 110 26.85 -1.06 22.48
N THR A 111 26.73 0.11 23.09
CA THR A 111 27.70 0.68 24.04
C THR A 111 27.01 1.24 25.27
N ALA A 112 26.16 0.42 25.88
CA ALA A 112 26.00 0.45 27.33
C ALA A 112 26.06 -0.99 27.84
N LEU A 113 27.27 -1.55 27.87
CA LEU A 113 27.59 -2.59 28.84
C LEU A 113 27.28 -2.00 30.22
N PRO A 114 26.38 -2.60 31.03
CA PRO A 114 26.41 -2.31 32.46
C PRO A 114 27.76 -2.83 32.96
N THR A 115 28.68 -1.93 33.29
CA THR A 115 29.80 -2.29 34.17
C THR A 115 29.17 -2.68 35.51
N SER A 116 28.87 -3.97 35.67
CA SER A 116 28.78 -4.61 36.98
C SER A 116 30.16 -4.55 37.61
N THR A 117 30.54 -3.40 38.19
CA THR A 117 31.58 -3.38 39.21
C THR A 117 30.89 -3.62 40.54
N ASN A 118 31.00 -4.87 40.92
CA ASN A 118 30.60 -5.45 42.18
C ASN A 118 31.04 -4.60 43.38
N GLU A 119 30.14 -4.51 44.35
CA GLU A 119 30.37 -4.10 45.72
C GLU A 119 31.54 -4.90 46.34
N LYS A 120 32.19 -4.29 47.35
CA LYS A 120 32.99 -4.93 48.43
C LYS A 120 34.52 -4.95 48.24
N ASN A 121 35.18 -3.90 48.73
CA ASN A 121 36.33 -4.11 49.63
C ASN A 121 36.55 -2.92 50.58
N SER A 122 36.29 -3.18 51.86
CA SER A 122 36.57 -2.32 53.00
C SER A 122 38.08 -2.25 53.30
N PRO A 123 38.62 -1.12 53.78
CA PRO A 123 39.84 -1.13 54.58
C PRO A 123 39.49 -1.03 56.08
N MET A 124 39.70 -2.15 56.77
CA MET A 124 39.77 -2.26 58.23
C MET A 124 41.11 -1.68 58.73
N LYS A 125 41.09 -1.13 59.94
CA LYS A 125 42.18 -0.37 60.61
C LYS A 125 43.53 -1.09 60.67
N HIS A 126 44.59 -0.29 60.74
CA HIS A 126 45.71 -0.49 61.66
C HIS A 126 46.08 0.85 62.31
#